data_AF-A0A6J4JRP6-F1
#
_entry.id   AF-A0A6J4JRP6-F1
#
_cell.length_a   1.000
_cell.length_b   1.000
_cell.length_c   1.000
_cell.angle_alpha   90.00
_cell.angle_beta   90.00
_cell.angle_gamma   90.00
#
_symmetry.space_group_name_H-M   'P 1'
#
loop_
_entity.id
_entity.type
_entity.pdbx_description
1 polymer ?
#
loop_
_entity_poly.entity_id
_entity_poly.type
_entity_poly.pdbx_seq_one_letter_code
_entity_poly.pdbx_strand_id
1 'polypeptide(L)'
;MSSGSCTVFGHARLRLCYDALLNPGNNFGALFRLWLPLAVSFELMMLEGPVIQAAIGRLPEPALALAAWGLTMSLSLLIESPVIMLLATAIALVRDRDSFLALKTFTLRLAAGCTLLTALVAFTPLFDLITGPAVMGQPPEIAAQARPAMQIMLLWTGAIAWRRFFQGVLV
;
A
#
# COMPACT_ATOMS: atom_id res chain seq x y z
N MET A 1 30.12 -11.71 -47.76
CA MET A 1 30.65 -10.51 -47.05
C MET A 1 29.47 -9.84 -46.38
N SER A 2 29.19 -10.24 -45.13
CA SER A 2 29.46 -9.48 -43.88
C SER A 2 28.45 -8.35 -43.66
N SER A 3 27.87 -8.09 -42.50
CA SER A 3 27.71 -8.71 -41.18
C SER A 3 26.90 -7.67 -40.39
N GLY A 4 25.89 -8.04 -39.60
CA GLY A 4 25.14 -7.04 -38.83
C GLY A 4 24.03 -7.61 -37.97
N SER A 5 24.41 -8.36 -36.94
CA SER A 5 23.67 -8.89 -35.79
C SER A 5 22.18 -8.52 -35.63
N CYS A 6 21.35 -9.54 -35.82
CA CYS A 6 19.98 -9.62 -35.34
C CYS A 6 19.96 -9.87 -33.81
N THR A 7 19.73 -8.83 -33.02
CA THR A 7 19.28 -8.93 -31.61
C THR A 7 17.80 -9.33 -31.60
N VAL A 8 17.50 -10.59 -31.93
CA VAL A 8 16.12 -11.14 -32.02
C VAL A 8 15.92 -12.25 -30.98
N PHE A 9 16.03 -11.88 -29.70
CA PHE A 9 15.55 -12.67 -28.57
C PHE A 9 14.53 -11.81 -27.82
N GLY A 10 13.26 -11.82 -28.25
CA GLY A 10 12.21 -11.11 -27.51
C GLY A 10 10.88 -10.90 -28.25
N HIS A 11 10.92 -10.58 -29.55
CA HIS A 11 9.70 -10.19 -30.26
C HIS A 11 8.77 -11.35 -30.63
N ALA A 12 9.31 -12.54 -30.91
CA ALA A 12 8.52 -13.70 -31.33
C ALA A 12 7.73 -14.34 -30.16
N ARG A 13 8.31 -14.39 -28.95
CA ARG A 13 7.61 -14.88 -27.75
C ARG A 13 6.52 -13.92 -27.26
N LEU A 14 6.76 -12.61 -27.38
CA LEU A 14 5.76 -11.60 -27.03
C LEU A 14 4.54 -11.66 -27.97
N ARG A 15 4.74 -11.85 -29.28
CA ARG A 15 3.63 -12.07 -30.22
C ARG A 15 2.89 -13.39 -29.97
N LEU A 16 3.59 -14.48 -29.68
CA LEU A 16 2.96 -15.78 -29.34
C LEU A 16 2.12 -15.73 -28.05
N CYS A 17 2.56 -15.02 -27.00
CA CYS A 17 1.75 -14.79 -25.80
C CYS A 17 0.56 -13.86 -26.06
N TYR A 18 0.76 -12.84 -26.89
CA TYR A 18 -0.31 -11.89 -27.27
C TYR A 18 -1.38 -12.57 -28.13
N ASP A 19 -0.99 -13.39 -29.11
CA ASP A 19 -1.89 -14.14 -29.99
C ASP A 19 -2.64 -15.25 -29.20
N ALA A 20 -2.00 -15.86 -28.19
CA ALA A 20 -2.64 -16.78 -27.25
C ALA A 20 -3.60 -16.09 -26.26
N LEU A 21 -3.43 -14.79 -25.99
CA LEU A 21 -4.36 -13.97 -25.20
C LEU A 21 -5.56 -13.51 -26.04
N LEU A 22 -5.38 -13.24 -27.34
CA LEU A 22 -6.44 -12.80 -28.24
C LEU A 22 -7.32 -13.93 -28.78
N ASN A 23 -6.86 -15.18 -28.77
CA ASN A 23 -7.67 -16.34 -29.18
C ASN A 23 -7.83 -17.32 -28.00
N PRO A 24 -8.70 -17.02 -27.02
CA PRO A 24 -8.98 -17.90 -25.90
C PRO A 24 -9.83 -19.07 -26.38
N GLY A 25 -9.23 -20.02 -27.10
CA GLY A 25 -9.89 -21.27 -27.42
C GLY A 25 -10.16 -22.04 -26.13
N ASN A 26 -11.33 -21.84 -25.51
CA ASN A 26 -11.95 -22.58 -24.40
C ASN A 26 -11.08 -23.04 -23.21
N ASN A 27 -9.85 -22.54 -23.07
CA ASN A 27 -8.87 -23.09 -22.14
C ASN A 27 -8.89 -22.32 -20.80
N PHE A 28 -10.03 -22.39 -20.10
CA PHE A 28 -10.21 -21.85 -18.75
C PHE A 28 -9.09 -22.29 -17.79
N GLY A 29 -8.53 -23.50 -17.98
CA GLY A 29 -7.42 -24.01 -17.18
C GLY A 29 -6.07 -23.30 -17.39
N ALA A 30 -5.85 -22.64 -18.53
CA ALA A 30 -4.66 -21.80 -18.75
C ALA A 30 -4.83 -20.42 -18.10
N LEU A 31 -6.03 -19.83 -18.24
CA LEU A 31 -6.39 -18.57 -17.58
C LEU A 31 -6.29 -18.71 -16.05
N PHE A 32 -6.82 -19.81 -15.49
CA PHE A 32 -6.75 -20.07 -14.05
C PHE A 32 -5.30 -20.17 -13.55
N ARG A 33 -4.41 -20.88 -14.26
CA ARG A 33 -2.99 -20.99 -13.87
C ARG A 33 -2.22 -19.67 -13.98
N LEU A 34 -2.61 -18.79 -14.91
CA LEU A 34 -2.04 -17.45 -15.03
C LEU A 34 -2.50 -16.52 -13.90
N TRP A 35 -3.78 -16.61 -13.54
CA TRP A 35 -4.40 -15.75 -12.52
C TRP A 35 -4.14 -16.21 -11.08
N LEU A 36 -3.96 -17.51 -10.85
CA LEU A 36 -3.74 -18.08 -9.52
C LEU A 36 -2.60 -17.40 -8.75
N PRO A 37 -1.37 -17.23 -9.28
CA PRO A 37 -0.29 -16.57 -8.55
C PRO A 37 -0.58 -15.09 -8.26
N LEU A 38 -1.32 -14.41 -9.14
CA LEU A 38 -1.73 -13.03 -8.94
C LEU A 38 -2.77 -12.91 -7.81
N ALA A 39 -3.77 -13.78 -7.84
CA ALA A 39 -4.81 -13.86 -6.81
C ALA A 39 -4.20 -14.18 -5.44
N VAL A 40 -3.31 -15.17 -5.35
CA VAL A 40 -2.63 -15.53 -4.09
C VAL A 40 -1.81 -14.37 -3.55
N SER A 41 -1.13 -13.61 -4.42
CA SER A 41 -0.36 -12.43 -4.00
C SER A 41 -1.25 -11.35 -3.40
N PHE A 42 -2.43 -11.13 -3.97
CA PHE A 42 -3.41 -10.17 -3.45
C PHE A 42 -4.03 -10.65 -2.14
N GLU A 43 -4.40 -11.93 -2.04
CA GLU A 43 -4.93 -12.55 -0.83
C GLU A 43 -3.95 -12.46 0.34
N LEU A 44 -2.66 -12.74 0.10
CA LEU A 44 -1.63 -12.59 1.13
C LEU A 44 -1.54 -11.16 1.66
N MET A 45 -1.77 -10.15 0.82
CA MET A 45 -1.81 -8.75 1.24
C MET A 45 -3.10 -8.43 2.03
N MET A 46 -4.23 -8.99 1.63
CA MET A 46 -5.51 -8.83 2.35
C MET A 46 -5.50 -9.56 3.72
N LEU A 47 -4.76 -10.66 3.84
CA LEU A 47 -4.71 -11.48 5.05
C LEU A 47 -3.97 -10.79 6.22
N GLU A 48 -3.13 -9.80 5.94
CA GLU A 48 -2.37 -9.02 6.93
C GLU A 48 -3.29 -8.48 8.04
N GLY A 49 -4.36 -7.79 7.66
CA GLY A 49 -5.29 -7.16 8.60
C GLY A 49 -6.00 -8.17 9.51
N PRO A 50 -6.65 -9.21 8.98
CA PRO A 50 -7.29 -10.25 9.77
C PRO A 50 -6.34 -11.01 10.70
N VAL A 51 -5.10 -11.28 10.28
CA VAL A 51 -4.10 -11.95 11.13
C VAL A 51 -3.74 -11.09 12.34
N ILE A 52 -3.53 -9.79 12.14
CA ILE A 52 -3.29 -8.85 13.23
C ILE A 52 -4.49 -8.81 14.18
N GLN A 53 -5.71 -8.70 13.65
CA GLN A 53 -6.92 -8.69 14.48
C GLN A 53 -7.14 -9.99 15.24
N ALA A 54 -6.80 -11.14 14.65
CA ALA A 54 -6.87 -12.44 15.33
C ALA A 54 -5.82 -12.57 16.45
N ALA A 55 -4.68 -11.89 16.34
CA ALA A 55 -3.71 -11.80 17.42
C ALA A 55 -4.22 -10.87 18.54
N ILE A 56 -4.78 -9.70 18.18
CA ILE A 56 -5.37 -8.76 19.13
C ILE A 56 -6.53 -9.40 19.90
N GLY A 57 -7.35 -10.21 19.24
CA GLY A 57 -8.46 -10.94 19.86
C GLY A 57 -8.06 -11.95 20.94
N ARG A 58 -6.76 -12.25 21.10
CA ARG A 58 -6.23 -13.14 22.16
C ARG A 58 -5.66 -12.37 23.36
N LEU A 59 -5.70 -11.04 23.36
CA LEU A 59 -5.29 -10.21 24.49
C LEU A 59 -6.30 -10.29 25.65
N PRO A 60 -5.91 -9.92 26.89
CA PRO A 60 -6.79 -9.95 28.05
C PRO A 60 -8.08 -9.11 27.90
N GLU A 61 -7.99 -7.99 27.18
CA GLU A 61 -9.11 -7.07 26.91
C GLU A 61 -9.33 -6.89 25.40
N PRO A 62 -9.90 -7.89 24.70
CA PRO A 62 -9.93 -7.91 23.24
C PRO A 62 -10.86 -6.85 22.66
N ALA A 63 -11.98 -6.53 23.32
CA ALA A 63 -12.93 -5.52 22.84
C ALA A 63 -12.30 -4.12 22.83
N LEU A 64 -11.58 -3.76 23.91
CA LEU A 64 -10.90 -2.47 24.02
C LEU A 64 -9.75 -2.37 23.01
N ALA A 65 -8.93 -3.41 22.89
CA ALA A 65 -7.79 -3.44 21.99
C ALA A 65 -8.20 -3.42 20.50
N LEU A 66 -9.29 -4.11 20.13
CA LEU A 66 -9.83 -4.07 18.77
C LEU A 66 -10.45 -2.71 18.44
N ALA A 67 -11.13 -2.07 19.40
CA ALA A 67 -11.65 -0.72 19.23
C ALA A 67 -10.52 0.30 19.02
N ALA A 68 -9.46 0.20 19.84
CA ALA A 68 -8.26 1.03 19.70
C ALA A 68 -7.58 0.82 18.34
N TRP A 69 -7.44 -0.44 17.89
CA TRP A 69 -6.89 -0.76 16.57
C TRP A 69 -7.71 -0.15 15.43
N GLY A 70 -9.05 -0.24 15.48
CA GLY A 70 -9.93 0.36 14.49
C GLY A 70 -9.79 1.88 14.39
N LEU A 71 -9.66 2.55 15.54
CA LEU A 71 -9.39 3.99 15.61
C LEU A 71 -8.04 4.35 14.98
N THR A 72 -6.97 3.66 15.37
CA THR A 72 -5.62 3.86 14.82
C THR A 72 -5.59 3.65 13.29
N MET A 73 -6.21 2.57 12.80
CA MET A 73 -6.24 2.27 11.36
C MET A 73 -7.02 3.33 10.57
N SER A 74 -8.14 3.82 11.11
CA SER A 74 -8.94 4.87 10.47
C SER A 74 -8.16 6.18 10.32
N LEU A 75 -7.45 6.60 11.37
CA LEU A 75 -6.59 7.78 11.33
C LEU A 75 -5.39 7.60 10.39
N SER A 76 -4.77 6.43 10.42
CA SER A 76 -3.62 6.12 9.55
C SER A 76 -4.03 6.15 8.07
N LEU A 77 -5.14 5.49 7.72
CA LEU A 77 -5.66 5.50 6.34
C LEU A 77 -6.05 6.91 5.86
N LEU A 78 -6.58 7.74 6.74
CA LEU A 78 -6.91 9.12 6.42
C LEU A 78 -5.66 9.91 6.04
N ILE A 79 -4.61 9.82 6.86
CA ILE A 79 -3.32 10.51 6.63
C ILE A 79 -2.61 9.97 5.40
N GLU A 80 -2.73 8.68 5.13
CA GLU A 80 -2.02 7.99 4.04
C GLU A 80 -2.76 7.94 2.71
N SER A 81 -4.03 8.37 2.68
CA SER A 81 -4.82 8.42 1.44
C SER A 81 -4.08 9.00 0.22
N PRO A 82 -3.32 10.11 0.29
CA PRO A 82 -2.57 10.61 -0.88
C PRO A 82 -1.37 9.71 -1.24
N VAL A 83 -0.77 9.03 -0.26
CA VAL A 83 0.35 8.10 -0.46
C VAL A 83 -0.10 6.85 -1.21
N ILE A 84 -1.29 6.34 -0.90
CA ILE A 84 -1.87 5.18 -1.59
C ILE A 84 -2.09 5.48 -3.08
N MET A 85 -2.45 6.73 -3.40
CA MET A 85 -2.67 7.17 -4.79
C MET A 85 -1.38 7.23 -5.63
N LEU A 86 -0.19 7.29 -5.01
CA LEU A 86 1.09 7.35 -5.71
C LEU A 86 1.29 6.20 -6.71
N LEU A 87 0.73 5.02 -6.43
CA LEU A 87 0.79 3.89 -7.35
C LEU A 87 0.13 4.23 -8.70
N ALA A 88 -1.08 4.78 -8.68
CA ALA A 88 -1.78 5.18 -9.90
C ALA A 88 -1.09 6.36 -10.59
N THR A 89 -0.56 7.31 -9.81
CA THR A 89 0.22 8.44 -10.34
C THR A 89 1.48 7.97 -11.06
N ALA A 90 2.21 6.99 -10.50
CA ALA A 90 3.42 6.44 -11.11
C ALA A 90 3.13 5.76 -12.45
N ILE A 91 2.09 4.92 -12.52
CA ILE A 91 1.65 4.26 -13.75
C ILE A 91 1.28 5.30 -14.82
N ALA A 92 0.64 6.40 -14.44
CA ALA A 92 0.17 7.41 -15.39
C ALA A 92 1.27 8.36 -15.90
N LEU A 93 2.22 8.76 -15.03
CA LEU A 93 3.17 9.85 -15.29
C LEU A 93 4.60 9.40 -15.61
N VAL A 94 5.05 8.21 -15.18
CA VAL A 94 6.45 7.79 -15.39
C VAL A 94 6.60 7.19 -16.79
N ARG A 95 7.22 7.97 -17.71
CA ARG A 95 7.50 7.54 -19.09
C ARG A 95 8.98 7.54 -19.44
N ASP A 96 9.74 8.40 -18.79
CA ASP A 96 11.14 8.68 -19.05
C ASP A 96 11.89 8.95 -17.74
N ARG A 97 13.22 9.07 -17.82
CA ARG A 97 14.08 9.23 -16.64
C ARG A 97 13.83 10.56 -15.91
N ASP A 98 13.47 11.62 -16.61
CA ASP A 98 13.24 12.94 -16.00
C ASP A 98 11.90 12.94 -15.25
N SER A 99 10.86 12.36 -15.85
CA SER A 99 9.57 12.11 -15.20
C SER A 99 9.71 11.25 -13.95
N PHE A 100 10.57 10.21 -13.98
CA PHE A 100 10.86 9.38 -12.81
C PHE A 100 11.52 10.18 -11.68
N LEU A 101 12.53 11.00 -11.97
CA LEU A 101 13.24 11.78 -10.95
C LEU A 101 12.35 12.87 -10.33
N ALA A 102 11.50 13.50 -11.15
CA ALA A 102 10.50 14.46 -10.70
C ALA A 102 9.49 13.79 -9.74
N LEU A 103 8.93 12.64 -10.14
CA LEU A 103 7.95 11.94 -9.30
C LEU A 103 8.58 11.34 -8.04
N LYS A 104 9.83 10.87 -8.10
CA LYS A 104 10.58 10.42 -6.92
C LYS A 104 10.72 11.55 -5.90
N THR A 105 11.06 12.75 -6.34
CA THR A 105 11.21 13.91 -5.45
C THR A 105 9.86 14.32 -4.83
N PHE A 106 8.79 14.31 -5.63
CA PHE A 106 7.43 14.52 -5.14
C PHE A 106 7.04 13.47 -4.10
N THR A 107 7.30 12.20 -4.39
CA THR A 107 7.02 11.08 -3.49
C THR A 107 7.75 11.22 -2.17
N LEU A 108 9.05 11.56 -2.19
CA LEU A 108 9.81 11.78 -0.96
C LEU A 108 9.25 12.93 -0.12
N ARG A 109 8.83 14.04 -0.75
CA ARG A 109 8.20 15.17 -0.05
C ARG A 109 6.85 14.79 0.54
N LEU A 110 6.03 14.04 -0.21
CA LEU A 110 4.73 13.56 0.26
C LEU A 110 4.89 12.57 1.42
N ALA A 111 5.82 11.61 1.29
CA ALA A 111 6.14 10.64 2.32
C ALA A 111 6.63 11.34 3.60
N ALA A 112 7.54 12.32 3.46
CA ALA A 112 8.02 13.11 4.59
C ALA A 112 6.87 13.91 5.23
N GLY A 113 6.00 14.53 4.43
CA GLY A 113 4.83 15.27 4.91
C GLY A 113 3.85 14.40 5.70
N CYS A 114 3.46 13.24 5.15
CA CYS A 114 2.59 12.29 5.84
C CYS A 114 3.25 11.71 7.10
N THR A 115 4.54 11.37 7.05
CA THR A 115 5.28 10.86 8.22
C THR A 115 5.36 11.92 9.32
N LEU A 116 5.66 13.17 8.96
CA LEU A 116 5.65 14.29 9.92
C LEU A 116 4.26 14.53 10.49
N LEU A 117 3.21 14.44 9.67
CA LEU A 117 1.83 14.58 10.14
C LEU A 117 1.46 13.46 11.11
N THR A 118 1.79 12.20 10.80
CA THR A 118 1.59 11.06 11.70
C THR A 118 2.37 11.24 13.00
N ALA A 119 3.63 11.70 12.94
CA ALA A 119 4.44 11.97 14.13
C ALA A 119 3.84 13.09 14.98
N LEU A 120 3.42 14.19 14.35
CA LEU A 120 2.75 15.29 15.04
C LEU A 120 1.49 14.78 15.74
N VAL A 121 0.63 14.04 15.05
CA VAL A 121 -0.57 13.48 15.70
C VAL A 121 -0.18 12.54 16.84
N ALA A 122 0.67 11.54 16.61
CA ALA A 122 0.98 10.49 17.57
C ALA A 122 1.71 10.95 18.85
N PHE A 123 2.58 11.96 18.75
CA PHE A 123 3.43 12.40 19.86
C PHE A 123 2.98 13.71 20.52
N THR A 124 2.04 14.44 19.93
CA THR A 124 1.54 15.70 20.50
C THR A 124 0.16 15.51 21.15
N PRO A 125 -0.33 16.48 21.95
CA PRO A 125 -1.70 16.47 22.45
C PRO A 125 -2.77 16.63 21.35
N LEU A 126 -2.35 16.80 20.09
CA LEU A 126 -3.27 16.88 18.95
C LEU A 126 -4.07 15.59 18.77
N PHE A 127 -3.50 14.43 19.13
CA PHE A 127 -4.25 13.18 19.15
C PHE A 127 -5.45 13.24 20.10
N ASP A 128 -5.29 13.77 21.32
CA ASP A 128 -6.39 13.85 22.28
C ASP A 128 -7.49 14.83 21.83
N LEU A 129 -7.11 15.89 21.10
CA LEU A 129 -8.06 16.82 20.49
C LEU A 129 -8.90 16.13 19.40
N ILE A 130 -8.29 15.28 18.59
CA ILE A 130 -8.94 14.55 17.49
C ILE A 130 -9.79 13.40 18.04
N THR A 131 -9.27 12.62 18.98
CA THR A 131 -10.00 11.48 19.55
C THR A 131 -11.04 11.91 20.57
N GLY A 132 -10.88 13.10 21.14
CA GLY A 132 -11.74 13.63 22.18
C GLY A 132 -13.18 13.95 21.73
N PRO A 133 -14.00 14.45 22.66
CA PRO A 133 -15.44 14.66 22.47
C PRO A 133 -15.82 15.63 21.36
N ALA A 134 -14.92 16.55 20.98
CA ALA A 134 -15.21 17.56 19.97
C ALA A 134 -15.21 17.03 18.53
N VAL A 135 -14.48 15.94 18.25
CA VAL A 135 -14.28 15.44 16.88
C VAL A 135 -14.75 14.00 16.73
N MET A 136 -14.17 13.05 17.47
CA MET A 136 -14.51 11.62 17.34
C MET A 136 -15.31 11.04 18.50
N GLY A 137 -15.39 11.72 19.66
CA GLY A 137 -16.23 11.26 20.76
C GLY A 137 -15.74 9.97 21.43
N GLN A 138 -14.46 9.64 21.32
CA GLN A 138 -13.98 8.33 21.80
C GLN A 138 -13.80 8.31 23.31
N PRO A 139 -14.18 7.18 23.97
CA PRO A 139 -13.84 6.94 25.36
C PRO A 139 -12.33 7.09 25.63
N PRO A 140 -11.94 7.66 26.78
CA PRO A 140 -10.53 7.91 27.10
C PRO A 140 -9.70 6.63 27.15
N GLU A 141 -10.31 5.50 27.52
CA GLU A 141 -9.66 4.17 27.57
C GLU A 141 -9.24 3.70 26.17
N ILE A 142 -10.09 3.91 25.15
CA ILE A 142 -9.80 3.55 23.76
C ILE A 142 -8.70 4.46 23.21
N ALA A 143 -8.80 5.76 23.45
CA ALA A 143 -7.79 6.73 23.01
C ALA A 143 -6.42 6.43 23.62
N ALA A 144 -6.36 6.09 24.91
CA ALA A 144 -5.13 5.74 25.60
C ALA A 144 -4.45 4.50 25.00
N GLN A 145 -5.22 3.46 24.64
CA GLN A 145 -4.67 2.28 23.96
C GLN A 145 -4.32 2.53 22.49
N ALA A 146 -5.02 3.42 21.80
CA ALA A 146 -4.78 3.71 20.39
C ALA A 146 -3.53 4.56 20.15
N ARG A 147 -3.12 5.40 21.13
CA ARG A 147 -1.93 6.24 21.03
C ARG A 147 -0.62 5.45 20.77
N PRO A 148 -0.26 4.41 21.54
CA PRO A 148 0.95 3.64 21.25
C PRO A 148 0.86 2.90 19.92
N ALA A 149 -0.32 2.42 19.51
CA ALA A 149 -0.51 1.82 18.20
C ALA A 149 -0.25 2.85 17.06
N MET A 150 -0.69 4.10 17.23
CA MET A 150 -0.43 5.19 16.29
C MET A 150 1.06 5.54 16.20
N GLN A 151 1.79 5.48 17.32
CA GLN A 151 3.23 5.70 17.35
C GLN A 151 4.00 4.61 16.58
N ILE A 152 3.58 3.35 16.71
CA ILE A 152 4.16 2.23 15.94
C ILE A 152 3.86 2.39 14.44
N MET A 153 2.65 2.85 14.10
CA MET A 153 2.23 3.12 12.71
C MET A 153 3.09 4.16 12.00
N LEU A 154 3.81 5.02 12.73
CA LEU A 154 4.76 5.96 12.13
C LEU A 154 5.79 5.26 11.22
N LEU A 155 6.32 4.12 11.68
CA LEU A 155 7.30 3.34 10.89
C LEU A 155 6.65 2.78 9.61
N TRP A 156 5.38 2.42 9.69
CA TRP A 156 4.61 1.90 8.57
C TRP A 156 4.29 2.98 7.53
N THR A 157 3.91 4.20 7.96
CA THR A 157 3.60 5.34 7.08
C THR A 157 4.76 5.70 6.16
N GLY A 158 6.00 5.71 6.67
CA GLY A 158 7.18 5.96 5.84
C GLY A 158 7.45 4.82 4.85
N ALA A 159 7.29 3.57 5.30
CA ALA A 159 7.58 2.37 4.51
C ALA A 159 6.59 2.18 3.35
N ILE A 160 5.31 2.48 3.55
CA ILE A 160 4.28 2.25 2.54
C ILE A 160 4.41 3.20 1.35
N ALA A 161 4.84 4.44 1.56
CA ALA A 161 5.07 5.41 0.49
C ALA A 161 6.15 4.93 -0.47
N TRP A 162 7.26 4.44 0.09
CA TRP A 162 8.34 3.86 -0.70
C TRP A 162 7.83 2.65 -1.49
N ARG A 163 7.15 1.71 -0.82
CA ARG A 163 6.61 0.51 -1.46
C ARG A 163 5.68 0.84 -2.63
N ARG A 164 4.71 1.75 -2.44
CA ARG A 164 3.70 2.09 -3.46
C ARG A 164 4.29 2.74 -4.70
N PHE A 165 5.32 3.58 -4.53
CA PHE A 165 6.03 4.20 -5.64
C PHE A 165 6.75 3.17 -6.51
N PHE A 166 7.56 2.28 -5.91
CA PHE A 166 8.26 1.26 -6.67
C PHE A 166 7.30 0.26 -7.33
N GLN A 167 6.21 -0.09 -6.64
CA GLN A 167 5.16 -0.94 -7.25
C GLN A 167 4.59 -0.29 -8.52
N GLY A 168 4.28 1.01 -8.51
CA GLY A 168 3.72 1.68 -9.68
C GLY A 168 4.72 1.90 -10.83
N VAL A 169 6.03 1.90 -10.56
CA VAL A 169 7.07 2.02 -11.60
C VAL A 169 7.39 0.67 -12.26
N LEU A 170 7.16 -0.45 -11.56
CA LEU A 170 7.41 -1.80 -12.06
C LEU A 170 6.27 -2.37 -12.89
N VAL A 171 5.06 -1.81 -12.77
CA VAL A 171 3.85 -2.18 -13.52
C VAL A 171 3.84 -1.42 -14.85
#